data_AF-I1NXT8-F1
#
_entry.id   AF-I1NXT8-F1
#
_cell.length_a   1.000
_cell.length_b   1.000
_cell.length_c   1.000
_cell.angle_alpha   90.00
_cell.angle_beta   90.00
_cell.angle_gamma   90.00
#
_symmetry.space_group_name_H-M   'P 1'
#
loop_
_entity.id
_entity.type
_entity.pdbx_description
1 polymer ?
#
loop_
_entity_poly.entity_id
_entity_poly.type
_entity_poly.pdbx_seq_one_letter_code
_entity_poly.pdbx_strand_id
1 'polypeptide(L)'
;MPPGGGGAVFLGVDVGTGSARAGLFDEKGKLLGSASSPIQIWKEKDCIEQSSTDIWHAVCAAVKHACSLANVAPENVVGLGFAATCSLVAVDADGSPVSVSWTGDARRNIIVWMDHRAVDQAERINARNSPVLQYCGGGVSPEMQAPKLLWVKENLQESWSMVCRWMDLSDWLAYRATGDDTRSLCTTVCKWTYLGHAHMEQWKESDSRDMEACGWDEVFWEEIGLGDLVEGNHAKIGRSVAFPGHPLGSGLTATAAKELGLRPGIPVGTSLIDAHAGGVGVMESVPDAESKADTSDESDEQAICHRMVLVCGTSTCHMAVSKNKLFIPGVWGPFWSAMVPEFWLTEGGQSATGALLDYIVENHVAAPLLANHAASQRISIYELLNKILFSMAHEQNISFISSLTQDIHVLPDFHGNRSPLADPKSKGIICGFTLDTSEKHLALLYLATIQGIAYGTRHIVEHCNAHGHKIDTLLACGGLAKNSLYIQEHADITGCPIILPRENESVLLGAAVLGAVAAKKFPGVRDAMKALNAAGKVVYPSSDPRVKKYHDAKYQIFRSLYEQQLSHRSAMAQALQ
;
A
#
# COMPACT_ATOMS: atom_id res chain seq x y z
N MET A 1 -4.23 37.16 16.71
CA MET A 1 -5.65 36.76 16.86
C MET A 1 -5.72 35.27 16.56
N PRO A 2 -6.31 34.44 17.43
CA PRO A 2 -6.58 33.05 17.05
C PRO A 2 -7.62 33.08 15.92
N PRO A 3 -7.50 32.24 14.88
CA PRO A 3 -8.54 32.18 13.85
C PRO A 3 -9.83 31.65 14.50
N GLY A 4 -10.75 32.58 14.74
CA GLY A 4 -12.13 32.27 15.10
C GLY A 4 -12.83 31.69 13.87
N GLY A 5 -13.24 30.43 13.99
CA GLY A 5 -13.90 29.64 12.96
C GLY A 5 -13.59 28.17 13.15
N GLY A 6 -14.07 27.57 14.25
CA GLY A 6 -13.84 26.17 14.61
C GLY A 6 -14.56 25.21 13.67
N GLY A 7 -13.96 24.93 12.50
CA GLY A 7 -14.37 23.85 11.61
C GLY A 7 -14.01 22.48 12.18
N ALA A 8 -14.68 21.43 11.71
CA ALA A 8 -14.31 20.07 12.09
C ALA A 8 -12.87 19.73 11.66
N VAL A 9 -12.14 19.05 12.55
CA VAL A 9 -10.81 18.51 12.23
C VAL A 9 -10.84 16.99 12.30
N PHE A 10 -10.24 16.36 11.29
CA PHE A 10 -10.14 14.90 11.17
C PHE A 10 -8.70 14.46 11.42
N LEU A 11 -8.52 13.42 12.23
CA LEU A 11 -7.22 12.85 12.54
C LEU A 11 -7.02 11.55 11.76
N GLY A 12 -5.96 11.49 10.95
CA GLY A 12 -5.47 10.26 10.35
C GLY A 12 -4.22 9.78 11.09
N VAL A 13 -4.14 8.48 11.33
CA VAL A 13 -2.96 7.81 11.88
C VAL A 13 -2.49 6.75 10.88
N ASP A 14 -1.19 6.69 10.64
CA ASP A 14 -0.53 5.77 9.71
C ASP A 14 0.68 5.11 10.39
N VAL A 15 0.62 3.79 10.55
CA VAL A 15 1.74 3.00 11.09
C VAL A 15 2.42 2.24 9.96
N GLY A 16 3.50 2.83 9.44
CA GLY A 16 4.38 2.20 8.46
C GLY A 16 5.42 1.29 9.10
N THR A 17 6.37 0.80 8.30
CA THR A 17 7.41 -0.15 8.77
C THR A 17 8.39 0.47 9.80
N GLY A 18 8.73 1.75 9.67
CA GLY A 18 9.77 2.39 10.49
C GLY A 18 9.28 3.50 11.44
N SER A 19 8.03 3.93 11.31
CA SER A 19 7.46 4.96 12.18
C SER A 19 5.94 4.95 12.18
N ALA A 20 5.37 5.42 13.30
CA ALA A 20 3.99 5.85 13.40
C ALA A 20 3.89 7.34 13.07
N ARG A 21 2.90 7.72 12.27
CA ARG A 21 2.63 9.09 11.83
C ARG A 21 1.20 9.49 12.19
N ALA A 22 1.00 10.77 12.45
CA ALA A 22 -0.31 11.35 12.67
C ALA A 22 -0.43 12.67 11.88
N GLY A 23 -1.62 12.93 11.34
CA GLY A 23 -1.91 14.15 10.58
C GLY A 23 -3.33 14.65 10.85
N LEU A 24 -3.47 15.96 11.04
CA LEU A 24 -4.76 16.63 11.21
C LEU A 24 -5.16 17.36 9.93
N PHE A 25 -6.40 17.18 9.50
CA PHE A 25 -6.93 17.75 8.27
C PHE A 25 -8.21 18.55 8.54
N ASP A 26 -8.39 19.65 7.81
CA ASP A 26 -9.65 20.40 7.83
C ASP A 26 -10.73 19.76 6.95
N GLU A 27 -11.93 20.36 6.92
CA GLU A 27 -13.08 19.91 6.13
C GLU A 27 -12.86 19.93 4.60
N LYS A 28 -11.76 20.51 4.13
CA LYS A 28 -11.36 20.53 2.70
C LYS A 28 -10.17 19.60 2.44
N GLY A 29 -9.78 18.79 3.43
CA GLY A 29 -8.67 17.86 3.37
C GLY A 29 -7.31 18.56 3.31
N LYS A 30 -7.18 19.79 3.78
CA LYS A 30 -5.89 20.48 3.87
C LYS A 30 -5.17 20.02 5.14
N LEU A 31 -3.90 19.66 5.03
CA LEU A 31 -3.08 19.30 6.19
C LEU A 31 -2.83 20.54 7.08
N LEU A 32 -3.22 20.43 8.35
CA LEU A 32 -3.03 21.47 9.37
C LEU A 32 -1.73 21.27 10.17
N GLY A 33 -1.35 20.01 10.38
CA GLY A 33 -0.11 19.64 11.06
C GLY A 33 0.06 18.12 11.07
N SER A 34 1.31 17.68 11.02
CA SER A 34 1.69 16.27 11.06
C SER A 34 2.93 16.06 11.91
N ALA A 35 3.06 14.87 12.48
CA ALA A 35 4.24 14.45 13.21
C ALA A 35 4.49 12.96 13.03
N SER A 36 5.71 12.53 13.34
CA SER A 36 6.11 11.12 13.29
C SER A 36 6.87 10.73 14.55
N SER A 37 6.81 9.45 14.90
CA SER A 37 7.55 8.84 16.00
C SER A 37 8.11 7.49 15.53
N PRO A 38 9.42 7.23 15.70
CA PRO A 38 10.03 5.97 15.28
C PRO A 38 9.45 4.79 16.07
N ILE A 39 9.42 3.61 15.44
CA ILE A 39 9.01 2.36 16.08
C ILE A 39 10.16 1.35 16.03
N GLN A 40 10.23 0.52 17.06
CA GLN A 40 11.24 -0.52 17.19
C GLN A 40 10.98 -1.68 16.23
N ILE A 41 12.03 -2.17 15.56
CA ILE A 41 11.99 -3.34 14.69
C ILE A 41 13.14 -4.29 15.03
N TRP A 42 12.85 -5.58 15.11
CA TRP A 42 13.85 -6.64 15.23
C TRP A 42 13.93 -7.40 13.91
N LYS A 43 15.15 -7.63 13.40
CA LYS A 43 15.41 -8.35 12.15
C LYS A 43 16.43 -9.45 12.39
N GLU A 44 16.02 -10.70 12.25
CA GLU A 44 16.84 -11.89 12.42
C GLU A 44 16.59 -12.87 11.27
N LYS A 45 17.49 -12.91 10.29
CA LYS A 45 17.30 -13.65 9.03
C LYS A 45 15.96 -13.26 8.37
N ASP A 46 15.08 -14.23 8.17
CA ASP A 46 13.76 -14.06 7.56
C ASP A 46 12.67 -13.67 8.58
N CYS A 47 13.01 -13.62 9.88
CA CYS A 47 12.11 -13.23 10.96
C CYS A 47 12.21 -11.73 11.24
N ILE A 48 11.10 -11.02 11.07
CA ILE A 48 10.99 -9.56 11.25
C ILE A 48 9.81 -9.28 12.19
N GLU A 49 10.10 -8.67 13.32
CA GLU A 49 9.16 -8.53 14.42
C GLU A 49 9.07 -7.10 14.96
N GLN A 50 7.92 -6.77 15.54
CA GLN A 50 7.62 -5.48 16.17
C GLN A 50 6.87 -5.68 17.50
N SER A 51 6.65 -4.57 18.21
CA SER A 51 5.91 -4.55 19.48
C SER A 51 4.67 -3.69 19.37
N SER A 52 3.51 -4.25 19.69
CA SER A 52 2.26 -3.50 19.67
C SER A 52 2.25 -2.39 20.73
N THR A 53 2.84 -2.64 21.91
CA THR A 53 3.01 -1.64 22.98
C THR A 53 3.87 -0.46 22.53
N ASP A 54 5.02 -0.73 21.90
CA ASP A 54 5.90 0.32 21.36
C ASP A 54 5.19 1.15 20.29
N ILE A 55 4.53 0.49 19.34
CA ILE A 55 3.75 1.16 18.29
C ILE A 55 2.67 2.07 18.89
N TRP A 56 1.92 1.62 19.88
CA TRP A 56 0.89 2.45 20.51
C TRP A 56 1.49 3.69 21.20
N HIS A 57 2.61 3.54 21.90
CA HIS A 57 3.31 4.70 22.48
C HIS A 57 3.77 5.68 21.40
N ALA A 58 4.32 5.19 20.28
CA ALA A 58 4.74 6.00 19.15
C ALA A 58 3.54 6.74 18.51
N VAL A 59 2.40 6.06 18.36
CA VAL A 59 1.14 6.68 17.90
C VAL A 59 0.71 7.79 18.85
N CYS A 60 0.70 7.56 20.17
CA CYS A 60 0.36 8.58 21.15
C CYS A 60 1.30 9.80 21.09
N ALA A 61 2.60 9.56 20.92
CA ALA A 61 3.58 10.64 20.77
C ALA A 61 3.36 11.45 19.48
N ALA A 62 3.13 10.76 18.35
CA ALA A 62 2.86 11.40 17.07
C ALA A 62 1.57 12.23 17.10
N VAL A 63 0.48 11.70 17.66
CA VAL A 63 -0.80 12.42 17.75
C VAL A 63 -0.68 13.69 18.58
N LYS A 64 -0.10 13.62 19.79
CA LYS A 64 0.09 14.80 20.65
C LYS A 64 0.94 15.87 19.97
N HIS A 65 2.01 15.46 19.29
CA HIS A 65 2.88 16.39 18.60
C HIS A 65 2.20 17.02 17.37
N ALA A 66 1.46 16.24 16.59
CA ALA A 66 0.69 16.74 15.45
C ALA A 66 -0.37 17.76 15.88
N CYS A 67 -1.12 17.49 16.97
CA CYS A 67 -2.08 18.44 17.53
C CYS A 67 -1.42 19.76 17.96
N SER A 68 -0.24 19.66 18.60
CA SER A 68 0.54 20.84 19.01
C SER A 68 1.01 21.66 17.81
N LEU A 69 1.50 21.01 16.74
CA LEU A 69 1.97 21.70 15.53
C LEU A 69 0.82 22.33 14.74
N ALA A 70 -0.34 21.67 14.70
CA ALA A 70 -1.55 22.18 14.08
C ALA A 70 -2.22 23.32 14.88
N ASN A 71 -1.81 23.53 16.14
CA ASN A 71 -2.47 24.43 17.10
C ASN A 71 -3.99 24.14 17.20
N VAL A 72 -4.33 22.85 17.19
CA VAL A 72 -5.72 22.35 17.26
C VAL A 72 -5.98 21.86 18.67
N ALA A 73 -7.02 22.42 19.30
CA ALA A 73 -7.49 21.95 20.59
C ALA A 73 -8.14 20.57 20.44
N PRO A 74 -7.97 19.63 21.40
CA PRO A 74 -8.59 18.30 21.37
C PRO A 74 -10.11 18.30 21.13
N GLU A 75 -10.79 19.40 21.49
CA GLU A 75 -12.22 19.61 21.32
C GLU A 75 -12.65 19.71 19.85
N ASN A 76 -11.73 20.08 18.97
CA ASN A 76 -12.00 20.29 17.55
C ASN A 76 -11.76 19.04 16.70
N VAL A 77 -11.11 18.00 17.27
CA VAL A 77 -10.98 16.69 16.61
C VAL A 77 -12.32 15.97 16.73
N VAL A 78 -12.97 15.73 15.60
CA VAL A 78 -14.33 15.15 15.55
C VAL A 78 -14.37 13.73 15.02
N GLY A 79 -13.28 13.23 14.44
CA GLY A 79 -13.19 11.88 13.88
C GLY A 79 -11.76 11.41 13.73
N LEU A 80 -11.55 10.11 13.91
CA LEU A 80 -10.26 9.43 13.87
C LEU A 80 -10.33 8.20 12.97
N GLY A 81 -9.31 7.98 12.13
CA GLY A 81 -9.11 6.72 11.43
C GLY A 81 -7.67 6.25 11.50
N PHE A 82 -7.50 4.93 11.37
CA PHE A 82 -6.21 4.25 11.42
C PHE A 82 -5.91 3.56 10.10
N ALA A 83 -4.66 3.65 9.68
CA ALA A 83 -4.06 2.84 8.65
C ALA A 83 -2.74 2.24 9.15
N ALA A 84 -2.39 1.05 8.68
CA ALA A 84 -1.12 0.43 9.03
C ALA A 84 -0.67 -0.59 7.99
N THR A 85 0.60 -0.98 8.04
CA THR A 85 1.07 -2.19 7.34
C THR A 85 0.22 -3.40 7.70
N CYS A 86 0.09 -4.36 6.78
CA CYS A 86 -0.63 -5.63 7.02
C CYS A 86 0.17 -6.63 7.87
N SER A 87 0.63 -6.19 9.04
CA SER A 87 1.37 -7.00 10.01
C SER A 87 0.41 -7.75 10.94
N LEU A 88 0.81 -8.92 11.43
CA LEU A 88 -0.02 -9.80 12.28
C LEU A 88 0.25 -9.53 13.75
N VAL A 89 -0.77 -9.16 14.52
CA VAL A 89 -0.69 -8.91 15.97
C VAL A 89 -1.31 -10.07 16.76
N ALA A 90 -0.61 -10.49 17.82
CA ALA A 90 -1.04 -11.53 18.75
C ALA A 90 -1.33 -10.94 20.14
N VAL A 91 -2.55 -11.14 20.65
CA VAL A 91 -2.92 -10.76 22.02
C VAL A 91 -3.80 -11.79 22.71
N ASP A 92 -3.77 -11.80 24.04
CA ASP A 92 -4.60 -12.65 24.89
C ASP A 92 -6.03 -12.07 25.09
N ALA A 93 -6.79 -12.68 26.00
CA ALA A 93 -8.18 -12.29 26.30
C ALA A 93 -8.30 -10.87 26.84
N ASP A 94 -7.29 -10.41 27.60
CA ASP A 94 -7.23 -9.07 28.21
C ASP A 94 -6.60 -8.03 27.27
N GLY A 95 -6.17 -8.45 26.07
CA GLY A 95 -5.51 -7.60 25.10
C GLY A 95 -4.01 -7.41 25.36
N SER A 96 -3.42 -8.23 26.24
CA SER A 96 -1.98 -8.19 26.52
C SER A 96 -1.17 -8.86 25.41
N PRO A 97 0.06 -8.39 25.11
CA PRO A 97 0.92 -8.98 24.09
C PRO A 97 1.26 -10.45 24.35
N VAL A 98 1.11 -11.31 23.33
CA VAL A 98 1.57 -12.70 23.36
C VAL A 98 2.72 -12.87 22.35
N SER A 99 3.83 -13.47 22.78
CA SER A 99 5.03 -13.56 21.94
C SER A 99 4.78 -14.35 20.66
N VAL A 100 5.29 -13.85 19.53
CA VAL A 100 5.38 -14.56 18.23
C VAL A 100 6.84 -14.82 17.86
N SER A 101 7.73 -14.78 18.85
CA SER A 101 9.17 -14.88 18.69
C SER A 101 9.72 -16.15 19.35
N TRP A 102 10.77 -16.72 18.76
CA TRP A 102 11.53 -17.82 19.37
C TRP A 102 12.16 -17.46 20.71
N THR A 103 12.35 -16.17 20.99
CA THR A 103 12.92 -15.72 22.27
C THR A 103 11.92 -15.83 23.43
N GLY A 104 10.62 -16.02 23.15
CA GLY A 104 9.56 -15.95 24.15
C GLY A 104 9.32 -14.55 24.72
N ASP A 105 9.97 -13.51 24.19
CA ASP A 105 9.76 -12.13 24.64
C ASP A 105 8.36 -11.66 24.24
N ALA A 106 7.48 -11.49 25.22
CA ALA A 106 6.10 -11.06 25.01
C ALA A 106 6.01 -9.69 24.30
N ARG A 107 7.04 -8.84 24.37
CA ARG A 107 7.05 -7.56 23.64
C ARG A 107 7.12 -7.76 22.13
N ARG A 108 7.67 -8.88 21.65
CA ARG A 108 7.76 -9.25 20.23
C ARG A 108 6.51 -10.02 19.85
N ASN A 109 5.37 -9.33 19.76
CA ASN A 109 4.04 -9.90 19.52
C ASN A 109 3.46 -9.55 18.14
N ILE A 110 4.29 -8.99 17.24
CA ILE A 110 3.90 -8.67 15.87
C ILE A 110 4.83 -9.38 14.90
N ILE A 111 4.27 -10.15 13.97
CA ILE A 111 4.98 -10.62 12.77
C ILE A 111 4.78 -9.56 11.68
N VAL A 112 5.86 -8.91 11.24
CA VAL A 112 5.79 -7.79 10.30
C VAL A 112 5.37 -8.27 8.90
N TRP A 113 4.72 -7.41 8.12
CA TRP A 113 4.26 -7.73 6.76
C TRP A 113 5.34 -8.41 5.89
N MET A 114 6.57 -7.87 5.88
CA MET A 114 7.72 -8.34 5.08
C MET A 114 8.46 -9.55 5.67
N ASP A 115 7.95 -10.17 6.72
CA ASP A 115 8.49 -11.41 7.29
C ASP A 115 8.24 -12.60 6.36
N HIS A 116 9.28 -13.38 6.09
CA HIS A 116 9.24 -14.53 5.17
C HIS A 116 9.46 -15.87 5.89
N ARG A 117 9.25 -15.96 7.22
CA ARG A 117 9.40 -17.23 7.96
C ARG A 117 8.45 -18.33 7.49
N ALA A 118 7.35 -17.96 6.84
CA ALA A 118 6.24 -18.84 6.48
C ALA A 118 6.22 -19.30 5.01
N VAL A 119 7.38 -19.33 4.33
CA VAL A 119 7.48 -19.78 2.93
C VAL A 119 6.96 -21.22 2.76
N ASP A 120 7.43 -22.15 3.59
CA ASP A 120 7.04 -23.57 3.50
C ASP A 120 5.52 -23.77 3.72
N GLN A 121 4.91 -22.97 4.60
CA GLN A 121 3.47 -22.97 4.85
C GLN A 121 2.72 -22.43 3.63
N ALA A 122 3.17 -21.33 3.03
CA ALA A 122 2.56 -20.76 1.83
C ALA A 122 2.61 -21.76 0.66
N GLU A 123 3.74 -22.44 0.43
CA GLU A 123 3.86 -23.47 -0.61
C GLU A 123 2.89 -24.62 -0.39
N ARG A 124 2.75 -25.12 0.86
CA ARG A 124 1.79 -26.17 1.20
C ARG A 124 0.34 -25.75 1.03
N ILE A 125 -0.01 -24.51 1.39
CA ILE A 125 -1.36 -23.96 1.17
C ILE A 125 -1.65 -23.87 -0.33
N ASN A 126 -0.70 -23.34 -1.11
CA ASN A 126 -0.86 -23.17 -2.56
C ASN A 126 -1.01 -24.51 -3.30
N ALA A 127 -0.33 -25.56 -2.85
CA ALA A 127 -0.45 -26.90 -3.42
C ALA A 127 -1.86 -27.51 -3.30
N ARG A 128 -2.72 -26.98 -2.43
CA ARG A 128 -4.13 -27.43 -2.29
C ARG A 128 -5.02 -26.97 -3.43
N ASN A 129 -4.66 -25.89 -4.14
CA ASN A 129 -5.47 -25.30 -5.22
C ASN A 129 -6.92 -24.98 -4.81
N SER A 130 -7.13 -24.51 -3.57
CA SER A 130 -8.46 -24.17 -3.08
C SER A 130 -9.07 -23.00 -3.88
N PRO A 131 -10.40 -23.00 -4.16
CA PRO A 131 -11.05 -21.94 -4.91
C PRO A 131 -10.85 -20.54 -4.35
N VAL A 132 -10.65 -20.36 -3.04
CA VAL A 132 -10.41 -19.04 -2.44
C VAL A 132 -9.10 -18.39 -2.90
N LEU A 133 -8.11 -19.20 -3.30
CA LEU A 133 -6.80 -18.72 -3.76
C LEU A 133 -6.88 -17.94 -5.08
N GLN A 134 -7.97 -18.08 -5.84
CA GLN A 134 -8.19 -17.31 -7.07
C GLN A 134 -8.23 -15.80 -6.81
N TYR A 135 -8.66 -15.36 -5.61
CA TYR A 135 -8.68 -13.95 -5.21
C TYR A 135 -7.28 -13.42 -4.82
N CYS A 136 -6.31 -14.32 -4.60
CA CYS A 136 -4.91 -13.98 -4.34
C CYS A 136 -4.06 -14.09 -5.61
N GLY A 137 -4.65 -14.00 -6.80
CA GLY A 137 -3.93 -14.16 -8.06
C GLY A 137 -3.45 -15.59 -8.33
N GLY A 138 -4.04 -16.59 -7.66
CA GLY A 138 -3.74 -18.01 -7.81
C GLY A 138 -3.01 -18.65 -6.62
N GLY A 139 -2.56 -17.86 -5.63
CA GLY A 139 -1.91 -18.38 -4.43
C GLY A 139 -1.62 -17.32 -3.38
N VAL A 140 -1.50 -17.73 -2.12
CA VAL A 140 -1.09 -16.86 -1.02
C VAL A 140 0.42 -16.58 -1.05
N SER A 141 0.79 -15.37 -0.65
CA SER A 141 2.16 -14.97 -0.34
C SER A 141 2.52 -15.39 1.10
N PRO A 142 3.79 -15.73 1.42
CA PRO A 142 4.23 -15.89 2.83
C PRO A 142 4.00 -14.63 3.69
N GLU A 143 3.81 -13.47 3.06
CA GLU A 143 3.50 -12.21 3.72
C GLU A 143 2.04 -12.11 4.21
N MET A 144 1.14 -12.97 3.72
CA MET A 144 -0.28 -13.01 4.12
C MET A 144 -0.48 -13.75 5.46
N GLN A 145 -1.65 -13.59 6.08
CA GLN A 145 -1.85 -14.00 7.47
C GLN A 145 -2.01 -15.51 7.64
N ALA A 146 -2.67 -16.21 6.73
CA ALA A 146 -2.88 -17.66 6.84
C ALA A 146 -1.55 -18.47 6.92
N PRO A 147 -0.55 -18.24 6.05
CA PRO A 147 0.77 -18.86 6.22
C PRO A 147 1.44 -18.54 7.57
N LYS A 148 1.39 -17.29 8.02
CA LYS A 148 1.97 -16.86 9.30
C LYS A 148 1.31 -17.54 10.49
N LEU A 149 -0.02 -17.65 10.49
CA LEU A 149 -0.77 -18.35 11.53
C LEU A 149 -0.43 -19.84 11.57
N LEU A 150 -0.37 -20.49 10.41
CA LEU A 150 0.04 -21.90 10.32
C LEU A 150 1.47 -22.10 10.84
N TRP A 151 2.37 -21.17 10.52
CA TRP A 151 3.73 -21.21 11.04
C TRP A 151 3.76 -21.10 12.56
N VAL A 152 3.02 -20.15 13.16
CA VAL A 152 2.97 -20.01 14.63
C VAL A 152 2.39 -21.26 15.27
N LYS A 153 1.30 -21.81 14.72
CA LYS A 153 0.69 -23.04 15.23
C LYS A 153 1.66 -24.21 15.28
N GLU A 154 2.48 -24.37 14.23
CA GLU A 154 3.44 -25.47 14.13
C GLU A 154 4.68 -25.26 15.00
N ASN A 155 5.11 -24.01 15.18
CA ASN A 155 6.43 -23.69 15.74
C ASN A 155 6.37 -23.13 17.18
N LEU A 156 5.27 -22.48 17.56
CA LEU A 156 5.10 -21.77 18.84
C LEU A 156 3.78 -22.18 19.51
N GLN A 157 3.65 -23.47 19.84
CA GLN A 157 2.42 -24.06 20.38
C GLN A 157 1.94 -23.41 21.69
N GLU A 158 2.87 -23.02 22.57
CA GLU A 158 2.54 -22.32 23.81
C GLU A 158 1.87 -20.97 23.51
N SER A 159 2.48 -20.14 22.65
CA SER A 159 1.89 -18.89 22.18
C SER A 159 0.54 -19.11 21.52
N TRP A 160 0.42 -20.10 20.63
CA TRP A 160 -0.83 -20.44 19.96
C TRP A 160 -1.98 -20.70 20.95
N SER A 161 -1.68 -21.40 22.04
CA SER A 161 -2.67 -21.70 23.09
C SER A 161 -3.09 -20.47 23.89
N MET A 162 -2.20 -19.50 24.09
CA MET A 162 -2.46 -18.27 24.84
C MET A 162 -3.19 -17.20 24.02
N VAL A 163 -2.97 -17.15 22.71
CA VAL A 163 -3.59 -16.12 21.87
C VAL A 163 -5.11 -16.31 21.80
N CYS A 164 -5.81 -15.23 22.14
CA CYS A 164 -7.26 -15.14 22.03
C CYS A 164 -7.71 -14.25 20.86
N ARG A 165 -6.83 -13.38 20.35
CA ARG A 165 -7.10 -12.58 19.15
C ARG A 165 -5.86 -12.48 18.26
N TRP A 166 -6.07 -12.84 17.01
CA TRP A 166 -5.19 -12.56 15.89
C TRP A 166 -5.81 -11.42 15.09
N MET A 167 -5.03 -10.36 14.87
CA MET A 167 -5.53 -9.15 14.22
C MET A 167 -4.51 -8.65 13.22
N ASP A 168 -5.00 -8.05 12.14
CA ASP A 168 -4.15 -7.19 11.33
C ASP A 168 -3.81 -5.93 12.15
N LEU A 169 -2.63 -5.34 11.96
CA LEU A 169 -2.15 -4.24 12.79
C LEU A 169 -3.09 -3.03 12.78
N SER A 170 -3.70 -2.74 11.63
CA SER A 170 -4.65 -1.64 11.52
C SER A 170 -5.94 -1.89 12.34
N ASP A 171 -6.42 -3.13 12.36
CA ASP A 171 -7.57 -3.55 13.19
C ASP A 171 -7.20 -3.49 14.68
N TRP A 172 -6.00 -3.92 15.05
CA TRP A 172 -5.51 -3.85 16.42
C TRP A 172 -5.45 -2.41 16.95
N LEU A 173 -5.03 -1.45 16.12
CA LEU A 173 -5.03 -0.03 16.50
C LEU A 173 -6.44 0.48 16.77
N ALA A 174 -7.40 0.12 15.91
CA ALA A 174 -8.80 0.48 16.07
C ALA A 174 -9.39 -0.14 17.35
N TYR A 175 -9.18 -1.45 17.57
CA TYR A 175 -9.56 -2.16 18.80
C TYR A 175 -8.92 -1.54 20.04
N ARG A 176 -7.62 -1.23 20.01
CA ARG A 176 -6.92 -0.61 21.14
C ARG A 176 -7.46 0.78 21.49
N ALA A 177 -8.03 1.47 20.50
CA ALA A 177 -8.66 2.77 20.67
C ALA A 177 -10.09 2.67 21.22
N THR A 178 -10.88 1.69 20.78
CA THR A 178 -12.35 1.63 21.00
C THR A 178 -12.84 0.52 21.92
N GLY A 179 -12.06 -0.55 22.07
CA GLY A 179 -12.48 -1.82 22.68
C GLY A 179 -13.41 -2.66 21.79
N ASP A 180 -13.70 -2.21 20.57
CA ASP A 180 -14.56 -2.92 19.61
C ASP A 180 -13.73 -3.90 18.78
N ASP A 181 -14.15 -5.18 18.79
CA ASP A 181 -13.45 -6.30 18.15
C ASP A 181 -13.87 -6.52 16.68
N THR A 182 -14.58 -5.56 16.08
CA THR A 182 -14.94 -5.58 14.66
C THR A 182 -13.70 -5.42 13.78
N ARG A 183 -13.58 -6.26 12.74
CA ARG A 183 -12.47 -6.22 11.76
C ARG A 183 -12.82 -5.35 10.58
N SER A 184 -11.80 -4.79 9.93
CA SER A 184 -11.95 -4.14 8.65
C SER A 184 -12.20 -5.16 7.54
N LEU A 185 -13.14 -4.84 6.65
CA LEU A 185 -13.33 -5.60 5.42
C LEU A 185 -12.06 -5.54 4.55
N CYS A 186 -11.30 -4.45 4.59
CA CYS A 186 -10.05 -4.29 3.83
C CYS A 186 -8.99 -5.33 4.23
N THR A 187 -8.70 -5.44 5.52
CA THR A 187 -7.65 -6.34 6.02
C THR A 187 -8.02 -7.79 5.72
N THR A 188 -9.24 -8.17 6.09
CA THR A 188 -9.77 -9.54 5.98
C THR A 188 -9.80 -10.04 4.54
N VAL A 189 -10.37 -9.27 3.60
CA VAL A 189 -10.45 -9.72 2.19
C VAL A 189 -9.08 -9.80 1.52
N CYS A 190 -8.20 -8.83 1.80
CA CYS A 190 -6.93 -8.73 1.10
C CYS A 190 -5.87 -9.70 1.62
N LYS A 191 -5.90 -10.05 2.92
CA LYS A 191 -4.79 -10.76 3.60
C LYS A 191 -5.21 -11.98 4.42
N TRP A 192 -6.51 -12.21 4.60
CA TRP A 192 -7.07 -13.34 5.36
C TRP A 192 -7.98 -14.25 4.55
N THR A 193 -7.99 -14.13 3.22
CA THR A 193 -8.82 -14.97 2.33
C THR A 193 -10.34 -14.87 2.61
N TYR A 194 -10.79 -13.76 3.21
CA TYR A 194 -12.20 -13.53 3.49
C TYR A 194 -12.97 -13.15 2.21
N LEU A 195 -14.14 -13.75 2.00
CA LEU A 195 -14.99 -13.53 0.84
C LEU A 195 -15.95 -12.35 1.09
N GLY A 196 -15.43 -11.12 0.98
CA GLY A 196 -16.20 -9.92 1.33
C GLY A 196 -17.50 -9.70 0.55
N HIS A 197 -17.65 -10.30 -0.63
CA HIS A 197 -18.88 -10.24 -1.41
C HIS A 197 -20.06 -11.02 -0.80
N ALA A 198 -19.82 -11.83 0.23
CA ALA A 198 -20.89 -12.40 1.04
C ALA A 198 -21.77 -11.32 1.71
N HIS A 199 -21.25 -10.10 1.90
CA HIS A 199 -22.01 -8.95 2.41
C HIS A 199 -22.87 -8.22 1.35
N MET A 200 -22.82 -8.61 0.07
CA MET A 200 -23.56 -7.89 -0.99
C MET A 200 -25.08 -7.85 -0.76
N GLU A 201 -25.64 -8.90 -0.17
CA GLU A 201 -27.07 -8.98 0.12
C GLU A 201 -27.44 -8.21 1.39
N GLN A 202 -26.56 -8.22 2.40
CA GLN A 202 -26.75 -7.50 3.67
C GLN A 202 -26.75 -5.97 3.48
N TRP A 203 -26.01 -5.44 2.50
CA TRP A 203 -25.99 -4.01 2.19
C TRP A 203 -27.36 -3.44 1.81
N LYS A 204 -28.28 -4.26 1.28
CA LYS A 204 -29.64 -3.83 0.91
C LYS A 204 -30.59 -3.76 2.10
N GLU A 205 -30.23 -4.38 3.22
CA GLU A 205 -31.01 -4.32 4.44
C GLU A 205 -30.56 -3.12 5.25
N SER A 206 -31.41 -2.09 5.37
CA SER A 206 -31.17 -0.88 6.14
C SER A 206 -30.95 -1.11 7.66
N ASP A 207 -30.96 -2.37 8.10
CA ASP A 207 -30.98 -2.81 9.49
C ASP A 207 -29.83 -3.77 9.87
N SER A 208 -28.84 -4.03 8.99
CA SER A 208 -27.68 -4.86 9.34
C SER A 208 -26.71 -4.14 10.31
N ARG A 209 -27.19 -3.80 11.50
CA ARG A 209 -26.43 -3.10 12.55
C ARG A 209 -25.27 -3.94 13.11
N ASP A 210 -25.33 -5.26 12.96
CA ASP A 210 -24.42 -6.15 13.68
C ASP A 210 -23.17 -6.54 12.87
N MET A 211 -23.13 -6.21 11.57
CA MET A 211 -21.99 -6.46 10.65
C MET A 211 -21.37 -7.85 10.84
N GLU A 212 -22.20 -8.86 11.05
CA GLU A 212 -21.78 -10.23 11.36
C GLU A 212 -20.96 -10.81 10.20
N ALA A 213 -19.84 -11.44 10.54
CA ALA A 213 -18.94 -12.05 9.56
C ALA A 213 -19.63 -13.23 8.86
N CYS A 214 -19.69 -13.20 7.54
CA CYS A 214 -20.34 -14.23 6.71
C CYS A 214 -19.47 -14.70 5.52
N GLY A 215 -18.25 -14.19 5.40
CA GLY A 215 -17.32 -14.48 4.30
C GLY A 215 -16.15 -15.41 4.65
N TRP A 216 -16.11 -16.00 5.84
CA TRP A 216 -15.07 -16.99 6.18
C TRP A 216 -15.36 -18.32 5.46
N ASP A 217 -14.38 -18.82 4.70
CA ASP A 217 -14.45 -20.14 4.06
C ASP A 217 -13.96 -21.21 5.05
N GLU A 218 -14.87 -21.71 5.90
CA GLU A 218 -14.55 -22.66 6.97
C GLU A 218 -13.85 -23.91 6.44
N VAL A 219 -14.28 -24.41 5.28
CA VAL A 219 -13.68 -25.59 4.62
C VAL A 219 -12.21 -25.32 4.30
N PHE A 220 -11.89 -24.16 3.73
CA PHE A 220 -10.51 -23.79 3.46
C PHE A 220 -9.66 -23.73 4.75
N TRP A 221 -10.17 -23.11 5.82
CA TRP A 221 -9.43 -22.99 7.09
C TRP A 221 -9.19 -24.36 7.74
N GLU A 222 -10.15 -25.29 7.66
CA GLU A 222 -9.96 -26.68 8.08
C GLU A 222 -8.91 -27.41 7.22
N GLU A 223 -8.99 -27.30 5.90
CA GLU A 223 -8.10 -27.97 4.93
C GLU A 223 -6.61 -27.59 5.11
N ILE A 224 -6.34 -26.34 5.48
CA ILE A 224 -4.97 -25.85 5.73
C ILE A 224 -4.48 -26.12 7.15
N GLY A 225 -5.26 -26.80 7.98
CA GLY A 225 -4.89 -27.17 9.35
C GLY A 225 -5.10 -26.06 10.37
N LEU A 226 -5.97 -25.08 10.10
CA LEU A 226 -6.31 -23.96 10.97
C LEU A 226 -7.79 -23.96 11.41
N GLY A 227 -8.46 -25.12 11.39
CA GLY A 227 -9.87 -25.27 11.76
C GLY A 227 -10.22 -24.86 13.20
N ASP A 228 -9.25 -24.82 14.11
CA ASP A 228 -9.43 -24.29 15.47
C ASP A 228 -9.68 -22.78 15.52
N LEU A 229 -9.42 -22.06 14.42
CA LEU A 229 -9.81 -20.66 14.28
C LEU A 229 -11.27 -20.46 13.83
N VAL A 230 -11.92 -21.50 13.32
CA VAL A 230 -13.36 -21.52 12.97
C VAL A 230 -14.21 -21.68 14.24
N GLU A 231 -13.71 -22.44 15.21
CA GLU A 231 -14.38 -22.69 16.49
C GLU A 231 -14.79 -21.40 17.21
N GLY A 232 -15.94 -21.45 17.91
CA GLY A 232 -16.46 -20.29 18.65
C GLY A 232 -16.92 -19.15 17.74
N ASN A 233 -17.36 -19.46 16.52
CA ASN A 233 -17.76 -18.50 15.49
C ASN A 233 -16.63 -17.51 15.20
N HIS A 234 -15.47 -18.01 14.78
CA HIS A 234 -14.35 -17.16 14.34
C HIS A 234 -13.84 -16.16 15.39
N ALA A 235 -14.06 -16.43 16.69
CA ALA A 235 -13.79 -15.46 17.77
C ALA A 235 -12.36 -14.91 17.77
N LYS A 236 -11.39 -15.77 17.42
CA LYS A 236 -9.98 -15.40 17.41
C LYS A 236 -9.59 -14.52 16.22
N ILE A 237 -10.34 -14.54 15.11
CA ILE A 237 -9.97 -13.86 13.87
C ILE A 237 -10.96 -12.78 13.44
N GLY A 238 -12.20 -12.81 13.93
CA GLY A 238 -13.20 -11.75 13.74
C GLY A 238 -14.62 -12.29 13.56
N ARG A 239 -15.49 -11.99 14.52
CA ARG A 239 -16.94 -12.27 14.48
C ARG A 239 -17.74 -11.24 13.68
N SER A 240 -17.21 -10.03 13.59
CA SER A 240 -17.82 -8.93 12.88
C SER A 240 -16.80 -8.34 11.93
N VAL A 241 -17.22 -8.07 10.69
CA VAL A 241 -16.38 -7.49 9.64
C VAL A 241 -17.15 -6.36 9.01
N ALA A 242 -16.60 -5.14 9.03
CA ALA A 242 -17.31 -3.95 8.59
C ALA A 242 -16.59 -3.17 7.50
N PHE A 243 -17.39 -2.48 6.68
CA PHE A 243 -16.92 -1.64 5.58
C PHE A 243 -16.00 -0.52 6.07
N PRO A 244 -15.05 -0.04 5.24
CA PRO A 244 -14.18 1.07 5.61
C PRO A 244 -14.95 2.30 6.11
N GLY A 245 -14.51 2.90 7.22
CA GLY A 245 -15.13 4.09 7.82
C GLY A 245 -16.38 3.82 8.66
N HIS A 246 -16.78 2.55 8.85
CA HIS A 246 -17.87 2.20 9.76
C HIS A 246 -17.51 2.60 11.20
N PRO A 247 -18.40 3.30 11.95
CA PRO A 247 -18.10 3.75 13.30
C PRO A 247 -18.01 2.58 14.29
N LEU A 248 -16.94 2.53 15.06
CA LEU A 248 -16.64 1.46 16.01
C LEU A 248 -17.05 1.82 17.44
N GLY A 249 -17.74 0.89 18.09
CA GLY A 249 -18.17 0.97 19.48
C GLY A 249 -18.88 2.29 19.80
N SER A 250 -18.50 2.89 20.93
CA SER A 250 -18.90 4.25 21.31
C SER A 250 -17.81 5.29 20.97
N GLY A 251 -16.93 4.98 20.01
CA GLY A 251 -15.74 5.76 19.71
C GLY A 251 -14.59 5.55 20.69
N LEU A 252 -13.73 6.55 20.82
CA LEU A 252 -12.49 6.48 21.59
C LEU A 252 -12.76 6.25 23.10
N THR A 253 -12.17 5.19 23.67
CA THR A 253 -12.31 4.90 25.11
C THR A 253 -11.68 5.99 25.97
N ALA A 254 -12.10 6.11 27.23
CA ALA A 254 -11.50 7.07 28.18
C ALA A 254 -9.99 6.85 28.37
N THR A 255 -9.55 5.59 28.40
CA THR A 255 -8.13 5.23 28.51
C THR A 255 -7.35 5.67 27.28
N ALA A 256 -7.80 5.28 26.08
CA ALA A 256 -7.13 5.66 24.84
C ALA A 256 -7.13 7.18 24.62
N ALA A 257 -8.24 7.86 24.93
CA ALA A 257 -8.34 9.31 24.86
C ALA A 257 -7.29 10.02 25.74
N LYS A 258 -7.13 9.58 26.99
CA LYS A 258 -6.10 10.10 27.90
C LYS A 258 -4.69 9.88 27.35
N GLU A 259 -4.42 8.69 26.81
CA GLU A 259 -3.12 8.33 26.25
C GLU A 259 -2.78 9.14 24.99
N LEU A 260 -3.76 9.38 24.11
CA LEU A 260 -3.62 10.16 22.88
C LEU A 260 -3.65 11.68 23.12
N GLY A 261 -4.13 12.14 24.29
CA GLY A 261 -4.35 13.57 24.54
C GLY A 261 -5.58 14.13 23.82
N LEU A 262 -6.61 13.31 23.67
CA LEU A 262 -7.86 13.60 22.98
C LEU A 262 -9.06 13.48 23.93
N ARG A 263 -10.28 13.74 23.42
CA ARG A 263 -11.51 13.54 24.18
C ARG A 263 -12.06 12.12 24.03
N PRO A 264 -12.66 11.54 25.08
CA PRO A 264 -13.39 10.29 24.96
C PRO A 264 -14.61 10.45 24.04
N GLY A 265 -15.00 9.36 23.39
CA GLY A 265 -16.17 9.30 22.52
C GLY A 265 -15.99 9.89 21.12
N ILE A 266 -14.77 10.31 20.75
CA ILE A 266 -14.47 10.69 19.36
C ILE A 266 -14.76 9.47 18.47
N PRO A 267 -15.62 9.57 17.45
CA PRO A 267 -15.87 8.50 16.50
C PRO A 267 -14.58 7.98 15.85
N VAL A 268 -14.43 6.66 15.84
CA VAL A 268 -13.31 5.96 15.21
C VAL A 268 -13.87 5.09 14.09
N GLY A 269 -13.36 5.24 12.88
CA GLY A 269 -13.74 4.39 11.75
C GLY A 269 -12.98 3.08 11.74
N THR A 270 -13.59 2.02 11.21
CA THR A 270 -12.87 0.81 10.78
C THR A 270 -11.69 1.18 9.89
N SER A 271 -10.58 0.47 10.09
CA SER A 271 -9.27 0.81 9.54
C SER A 271 -9.09 0.38 8.09
N LEU A 272 -7.94 0.74 7.51
CA LEU A 272 -7.48 0.24 6.21
C LEU A 272 -6.01 -0.21 6.31
N ILE A 273 -5.59 -1.07 5.37
CA ILE A 273 -4.16 -1.25 5.10
C ILE A 273 -3.59 0.06 4.56
N ASP A 274 -2.35 0.40 4.91
CA ASP A 274 -1.65 1.64 4.54
C ASP A 274 -1.74 1.98 3.04
N ALA A 275 -1.45 1.03 2.15
CA ALA A 275 -1.56 1.24 0.72
C ALA A 275 -3.00 1.62 0.33
N HIS A 276 -4.00 0.96 0.90
CA HIS A 276 -5.42 1.16 0.58
C HIS A 276 -5.90 2.53 1.09
N ALA A 277 -5.45 2.95 2.28
CA ALA A 277 -5.65 4.31 2.76
C ALA A 277 -4.98 5.33 1.82
N GLY A 278 -3.78 5.05 1.32
CA GLY A 278 -3.14 5.86 0.28
C GLY A 278 -4.00 6.00 -0.98
N GLY A 279 -4.69 4.93 -1.38
CA GLY A 279 -5.68 4.92 -2.46
C GLY A 279 -6.89 5.80 -2.18
N VAL A 280 -7.52 5.63 -1.01
CA VAL A 280 -8.64 6.46 -0.55
C VAL A 280 -8.25 7.94 -0.53
N GLY A 281 -7.05 8.28 -0.05
CA GLY A 281 -6.58 9.66 0.03
C GLY A 281 -6.25 10.34 -1.30
N VAL A 282 -6.35 9.64 -2.44
CA VAL A 282 -6.05 10.24 -3.76
C VAL A 282 -7.00 9.87 -4.89
N MET A 283 -7.75 8.78 -4.84
CA MET A 283 -8.51 8.25 -6.01
C MET A 283 -9.52 9.27 -6.61
N GLU A 284 -9.99 10.22 -5.82
CA GLU A 284 -10.88 11.33 -6.24
C GLU A 284 -10.14 12.69 -6.38
N SER A 285 -8.80 12.71 -6.39
CA SER A 285 -7.99 13.90 -6.68
C SER A 285 -8.02 14.24 -8.17
N VAL A 286 -9.17 14.67 -8.68
CA VAL A 286 -9.32 15.09 -10.08
C VAL A 286 -9.26 16.62 -10.26
N PRO A 287 -8.84 17.14 -11.42
CA PRO A 287 -8.86 18.58 -11.71
C PRO A 287 -10.28 19.15 -11.70
N ASP A 288 -10.43 20.42 -11.27
CA ASP A 288 -11.73 21.12 -11.17
C ASP A 288 -12.53 21.17 -12.49
N ALA A 289 -11.85 21.14 -13.62
CA ALA A 289 -12.49 21.13 -14.94
C ALA A 289 -13.24 19.81 -15.23
N GLU A 290 -12.80 18.71 -14.61
CA GLU A 290 -13.40 17.38 -14.74
C GLU A 290 -14.42 17.11 -13.62
N SER A 291 -14.29 17.76 -12.46
CA SER A 291 -15.23 17.61 -11.32
C SER A 291 -16.55 18.37 -11.48
N LYS A 292 -16.61 19.37 -12.39
CA LYS A 292 -17.78 20.22 -12.64
C LYS A 292 -18.55 19.90 -13.92
N ALA A 293 -18.20 18.82 -14.63
CA ALA A 293 -19.03 18.35 -15.71
C ALA A 293 -20.35 17.83 -15.11
N ASP A 294 -21.48 18.45 -15.45
CA ASP A 294 -22.85 17.98 -15.16
C ASP A 294 -23.00 16.56 -15.72
N THR A 295 -22.57 15.58 -14.93
CA THR A 295 -22.52 14.17 -15.30
C THR A 295 -23.56 13.46 -14.47
N SER A 296 -24.40 12.65 -15.13
CA SER A 296 -25.30 11.73 -14.45
C SER A 296 -24.52 10.82 -13.50
N ASP A 297 -25.13 10.37 -12.40
CA ASP A 297 -24.50 9.48 -11.42
C ASP A 297 -23.79 8.27 -12.07
N GLU A 298 -24.37 7.67 -13.12
CA GLU A 298 -23.75 6.56 -13.88
C GLU A 298 -22.43 6.94 -14.57
N SER A 299 -22.29 8.18 -15.04
CA SER A 299 -21.07 8.67 -15.69
C SER A 299 -19.96 8.91 -14.66
N ASP A 300 -20.32 9.37 -13.47
CA ASP A 300 -19.40 9.58 -12.36
C ASP A 300 -18.94 8.26 -11.74
N GLU A 301 -19.83 7.26 -11.59
CA GLU A 301 -19.44 5.91 -11.15
C GLU A 301 -18.51 5.19 -12.14
N GLN A 302 -18.65 5.46 -13.44
CA GLN A 302 -17.73 4.92 -14.43
C GLN A 302 -16.39 5.65 -14.42
N ALA A 303 -16.36 6.95 -14.14
CA ALA A 303 -15.13 7.75 -14.17
C ALA A 303 -14.05 7.28 -13.17
N ILE A 304 -14.44 6.85 -11.97
CA ILE A 304 -13.48 6.30 -10.99
C ILE A 304 -12.84 4.98 -11.48
N CYS A 305 -13.51 4.22 -12.35
CA CYS A 305 -13.00 2.95 -12.90
C CYS A 305 -11.94 3.13 -14.01
N HIS A 306 -11.74 4.35 -14.50
CA HIS A 306 -10.69 4.69 -15.47
C HIS A 306 -9.35 5.08 -14.81
N ARG A 307 -9.32 5.04 -13.47
CA ARG A 307 -8.21 5.52 -12.67
C ARG A 307 -7.47 4.36 -12.02
N MET A 308 -6.14 4.45 -11.99
CA MET A 308 -5.30 3.57 -11.18
C MET A 308 -4.39 4.39 -10.26
N VAL A 309 -4.40 4.05 -8.98
CA VAL A 309 -3.52 4.67 -7.98
C VAL A 309 -2.21 3.89 -7.89
N LEU A 310 -1.10 4.63 -8.00
CA LEU A 310 0.26 4.19 -7.72
C LEU A 310 0.66 4.67 -6.33
N VAL A 311 0.68 3.77 -5.35
CA VAL A 311 1.19 4.06 -4.01
C VAL A 311 2.66 3.73 -3.98
N CYS A 312 3.50 4.74 -4.19
CA CYS A 312 4.92 4.56 -4.46
C CYS A 312 5.77 4.66 -3.18
N GLY A 313 6.50 3.61 -2.84
CA GLY A 313 7.43 3.57 -1.72
C GLY A 313 8.61 2.63 -1.99
N THR A 314 9.02 1.87 -0.97
CA THR A 314 10.01 0.78 -1.09
C THR A 314 9.59 -0.22 -2.18
N SER A 315 8.30 -0.54 -2.21
CA SER A 315 7.57 -1.22 -3.28
C SER A 315 6.48 -0.28 -3.81
N THR A 316 5.82 -0.65 -4.91
CA THR A 316 4.67 0.12 -5.43
C THR A 316 3.45 -0.78 -5.54
N CYS A 317 2.32 -0.33 -5.01
CA CYS A 317 1.01 -0.96 -5.23
C CYS A 317 0.24 -0.22 -6.32
N HIS A 318 -0.45 -0.97 -7.18
CA HIS A 318 -1.23 -0.50 -8.33
C HIS A 318 -2.69 -0.85 -8.09
N MET A 319 -3.49 0.12 -7.66
CA MET A 319 -4.87 -0.12 -7.25
C MET A 319 -5.86 0.48 -8.22
N ALA A 320 -6.75 -0.36 -8.76
CA ALA A 320 -7.85 0.06 -9.62
C ALA A 320 -9.16 -0.54 -9.11
N VAL A 321 -10.27 0.15 -9.34
CA VAL A 321 -11.60 -0.29 -8.92
C VAL A 321 -12.50 -0.56 -10.13
N SER A 322 -13.42 -1.51 -9.99
CA SER A 322 -14.42 -1.82 -11.02
C SER A 322 -15.76 -2.16 -10.39
N LYS A 323 -16.87 -1.89 -11.08
CA LYS A 323 -18.19 -2.42 -10.72
C LYS A 323 -18.30 -3.92 -11.01
N ASN A 324 -17.49 -4.43 -11.95
CA ASN A 324 -17.50 -5.83 -12.34
C ASN A 324 -16.46 -6.63 -11.57
N LYS A 325 -16.76 -7.90 -11.33
CA LYS A 325 -15.83 -8.87 -10.75
C LYS A 325 -14.84 -9.31 -11.84
N LEU A 326 -13.62 -8.77 -11.81
CA LEU A 326 -12.58 -9.05 -12.80
C LEU A 326 -11.47 -9.92 -12.20
N PHE A 327 -11.35 -11.17 -12.65
CA PHE A 327 -10.21 -12.03 -12.32
C PHE A 327 -9.09 -11.80 -13.33
N ILE A 328 -7.92 -11.40 -12.84
CA ILE A 328 -6.78 -11.00 -13.67
C ILE A 328 -5.59 -11.86 -13.26
N PRO A 329 -5.08 -12.76 -14.13
CA PRO A 329 -3.95 -13.63 -13.79
C PRO A 329 -2.74 -12.82 -13.30
N GLY A 330 -2.15 -13.25 -12.18
CA GLY A 330 -0.97 -12.61 -11.57
C GLY A 330 -1.20 -11.23 -10.94
N VAL A 331 -2.47 -10.88 -10.69
CA VAL A 331 -2.87 -9.65 -9.98
C VAL A 331 -3.82 -10.04 -8.86
N TRP A 332 -3.67 -9.43 -7.68
CA TRP A 332 -4.54 -9.73 -6.54
C TRP A 332 -5.92 -9.09 -6.68
N GLY A 333 -6.90 -9.70 -6.03
CA GLY A 333 -8.31 -9.39 -6.19
C GLY A 333 -9.00 -10.33 -7.19
N PRO A 334 -10.26 -10.05 -7.55
CA PRO A 334 -11.01 -8.85 -7.20
C PRO A 334 -11.52 -8.89 -5.75
N PHE A 335 -11.22 -7.88 -4.95
CA PHE A 335 -11.66 -7.78 -3.55
C PHE A 335 -12.86 -6.85 -3.41
N TRP A 336 -14.01 -7.38 -3.02
CA TRP A 336 -15.23 -6.56 -2.89
C TRP A 336 -15.15 -5.59 -1.72
N SER A 337 -15.41 -4.31 -1.99
CA SER A 337 -15.48 -3.21 -1.01
C SER A 337 -14.25 -3.06 -0.11
N ALA A 338 -13.09 -3.54 -0.58
CA ALA A 338 -11.85 -3.55 0.18
C ALA A 338 -11.21 -2.16 0.37
N MET A 339 -11.59 -1.19 -0.46
CA MET A 339 -11.04 0.17 -0.43
C MET A 339 -12.13 1.21 -0.63
N VAL A 340 -12.86 1.14 -1.74
CA VAL A 340 -14.05 1.96 -2.01
C VAL A 340 -15.28 1.07 -1.86
N PRO A 341 -16.21 1.37 -0.94
CA PRO A 341 -17.45 0.60 -0.78
C PRO A 341 -18.21 0.46 -2.11
N GLU A 342 -18.76 -0.73 -2.35
CA GLU A 342 -19.50 -1.11 -3.57
C GLU A 342 -18.67 -1.26 -4.86
N PHE A 343 -17.34 -1.31 -4.76
CA PHE A 343 -16.45 -1.60 -5.88
C PHE A 343 -15.59 -2.83 -5.61
N TRP A 344 -15.26 -3.56 -6.67
CA TRP A 344 -14.22 -4.57 -6.66
C TRP A 344 -12.85 -3.92 -6.83
N LEU A 345 -11.94 -4.17 -5.89
CA LEU A 345 -10.55 -3.73 -5.94
C LEU A 345 -9.69 -4.76 -6.68
N THR A 346 -8.90 -4.27 -7.62
CA THR A 346 -7.76 -4.96 -8.22
C THR A 346 -6.48 -4.38 -7.61
N GLU A 347 -5.61 -5.24 -7.07
CA GLU A 347 -4.34 -4.84 -6.44
C GLU A 347 -3.18 -5.51 -7.19
N GLY A 348 -2.56 -4.76 -8.12
CA GLY A 348 -1.26 -5.12 -8.68
C GLY A 348 -0.12 -4.62 -7.80
N GLY A 349 1.10 -5.08 -8.07
CA GLY A 349 2.26 -4.45 -7.46
C GLY A 349 3.60 -4.83 -8.04
N GLN A 350 4.60 -4.05 -7.65
CA GLN A 350 6.01 -4.26 -7.94
C GLN A 350 6.76 -4.38 -6.61
N SER A 351 7.33 -5.55 -6.33
CA SER A 351 7.93 -5.88 -5.02
C SER A 351 9.11 -4.99 -4.63
N ALA A 352 9.83 -4.42 -5.60
CA ALA A 352 10.93 -3.49 -5.36
C ALA A 352 10.88 -2.34 -6.38
N THR A 353 10.67 -1.11 -5.91
CA THR A 353 10.73 0.10 -6.73
C THR A 353 11.70 1.09 -6.10
N GLY A 354 11.34 1.68 -4.96
CA GLY A 354 12.26 2.52 -4.19
C GLY A 354 13.47 1.73 -3.71
N ALA A 355 13.25 0.53 -3.16
CA ALA A 355 14.35 -0.36 -2.75
C ALA A 355 15.29 -0.71 -3.92
N LEU A 356 14.76 -0.84 -5.14
CA LEU A 356 15.58 -1.12 -6.32
C LEU A 356 16.44 0.10 -6.68
N LEU A 357 15.87 1.31 -6.64
CA LEU A 357 16.64 2.54 -6.88
C LEU A 357 17.74 2.71 -5.82
N ASP A 358 17.40 2.49 -4.54
CA ASP A 358 18.35 2.54 -3.43
C ASP A 358 19.47 1.51 -3.65
N TYR A 359 19.11 0.26 -3.95
CA TYR A 359 20.08 -0.80 -4.23
C TYR A 359 21.04 -0.45 -5.37
N ILE A 360 20.52 0.05 -6.48
CA ILE A 360 21.33 0.45 -7.64
C ILE A 360 22.29 1.60 -7.28
N VAL A 361 21.80 2.58 -6.53
CA VAL A 361 22.62 3.73 -6.12
C VAL A 361 23.68 3.31 -5.12
N GLU A 362 23.30 2.62 -4.04
CA GLU A 362 24.19 2.26 -2.93
C GLU A 362 25.31 1.28 -3.33
N ASN A 363 25.06 0.42 -4.32
CA ASN A 363 26.04 -0.59 -4.76
C ASN A 363 26.96 -0.11 -5.88
N HIS A 364 26.88 1.15 -6.31
CA HIS A 364 27.79 1.69 -7.31
C HIS A 364 29.02 2.35 -6.65
N VAL A 365 30.21 2.18 -7.23
CA VAL A 365 31.47 2.71 -6.66
C VAL A 365 31.49 4.24 -6.49
N ALA A 366 30.74 4.96 -7.32
CA ALA A 366 30.60 6.42 -7.23
C ALA A 366 29.68 6.90 -6.08
N ALA A 367 28.95 6.00 -5.42
CA ALA A 367 27.92 6.36 -4.44
C ALA A 367 28.45 7.16 -3.23
N PRO A 368 29.57 6.80 -2.58
CA PRO A 368 30.07 7.55 -1.43
C PRO A 368 30.45 8.99 -1.79
N LEU A 369 31.03 9.21 -2.97
CA LEU A 369 31.39 10.54 -3.44
C LEU A 369 30.15 11.38 -3.74
N LEU A 370 29.18 10.82 -4.45
CA LEU A 370 27.91 11.49 -4.76
C LEU A 370 27.08 11.78 -3.51
N ALA A 371 27.08 10.90 -2.51
CA ALA A 371 26.44 11.15 -1.23
C ALA A 371 27.04 12.37 -0.52
N ASN A 372 28.38 12.50 -0.52
CA ASN A 372 29.05 13.68 0.04
C ASN A 372 28.72 14.96 -0.75
N HIS A 373 28.66 14.88 -2.08
CA HIS A 373 28.28 16.01 -2.94
C HIS A 373 26.81 16.44 -2.74
N ALA A 374 25.91 15.48 -2.56
CA ALA A 374 24.49 15.76 -2.29
C ALA A 374 24.34 16.42 -0.91
N ALA A 375 25.02 15.88 0.10
CA ALA A 375 25.02 16.42 1.46
C ALA A 375 25.57 17.85 1.52
N SER A 376 26.67 18.16 0.81
CA SER A 376 27.24 19.52 0.77
C SER A 376 26.29 20.55 0.14
N GLN A 377 25.42 20.11 -0.77
CA GLN A 377 24.38 20.93 -1.40
C GLN A 377 23.04 20.90 -0.67
N ARG A 378 22.89 20.09 0.39
CA ARG A 378 21.64 19.86 1.12
C ARG A 378 20.49 19.37 0.23
N ILE A 379 20.82 18.54 -0.75
CA ILE A 379 19.85 17.89 -1.64
C ILE A 379 19.92 16.38 -1.48
N SER A 380 18.89 15.68 -1.96
CA SER A 380 18.94 14.21 -2.01
C SER A 380 19.90 13.72 -3.11
N ILE A 381 20.44 12.51 -2.94
CA ILE A 381 21.26 11.88 -3.98
C ILE A 381 20.50 11.73 -5.30
N TYR A 382 19.19 11.44 -5.25
CA TYR A 382 18.34 11.35 -6.45
C TYR A 382 18.19 12.70 -7.15
N GLU A 383 18.07 13.80 -6.41
CA GLU A 383 18.04 15.14 -7.00
C GLU A 383 19.37 15.48 -7.68
N LEU A 384 20.50 15.08 -7.08
CA LEU A 384 21.82 15.24 -7.70
C LEU A 384 21.96 14.40 -8.98
N LEU A 385 21.52 13.13 -8.95
CA LEU A 385 21.51 12.26 -10.13
C LEU A 385 20.63 12.84 -11.25
N ASN A 386 19.46 13.37 -10.92
CA ASN A 386 18.61 14.08 -11.87
C ASN A 386 19.35 15.28 -12.50
N LYS A 387 20.04 16.10 -11.69
CA LYS A 387 20.84 17.25 -12.20
C LYS A 387 21.94 16.79 -13.14
N ILE A 388 22.64 15.70 -12.82
CA ILE A 388 23.68 15.12 -13.69
C ILE A 388 23.07 14.71 -15.04
N LEU A 389 21.92 14.01 -15.03
CA LEU A 389 21.23 13.62 -16.27
C LEU A 389 20.82 14.82 -17.12
N PHE A 390 20.27 15.88 -16.51
CA PHE A 390 19.93 17.10 -17.24
C PHE A 390 21.17 17.79 -17.84
N SER A 391 22.30 17.84 -17.11
CA SER A 391 23.57 18.37 -17.63
C SER A 391 24.06 17.54 -18.82
N MET A 392 24.01 16.21 -18.71
CA MET A 392 24.41 15.31 -19.79
C MET A 392 23.55 15.49 -21.03
N ALA A 393 22.23 15.57 -20.89
CA ALA A 393 21.32 15.79 -22.01
C ALA A 393 21.62 17.12 -22.72
N HIS A 394 21.89 18.19 -21.95
CA HIS A 394 22.26 19.49 -22.50
C HIS A 394 23.63 19.46 -23.21
N GLU A 395 24.66 18.90 -22.58
CA GLU A 395 26.02 18.77 -23.13
C GLU A 395 26.05 17.98 -24.45
N GLN A 396 25.22 16.94 -24.56
CA GLN A 396 25.14 16.06 -25.72
C GLN A 396 24.11 16.53 -26.76
N ASN A 397 23.41 17.65 -26.52
CA ASN A 397 22.34 18.17 -27.38
C ASN A 397 21.24 17.13 -27.67
N ILE A 398 20.87 16.38 -26.64
CA ILE A 398 19.86 15.32 -26.71
C ILE A 398 18.45 15.92 -26.68
N SER A 399 17.57 15.48 -27.58
CA SER A 399 16.23 16.05 -27.73
C SER A 399 15.27 15.73 -26.58
N PHE A 400 15.42 14.58 -25.93
CA PHE A 400 14.63 14.20 -24.77
C PHE A 400 15.47 13.32 -23.84
N ILE A 401 15.44 13.62 -22.54
CA ILE A 401 16.32 13.01 -21.52
C ILE A 401 16.29 11.48 -21.54
N SER A 402 15.12 10.91 -21.84
CA SER A 402 14.88 9.47 -21.84
C SER A 402 15.77 8.72 -22.83
N SER A 403 16.26 9.37 -23.91
CA SER A 403 17.15 8.72 -24.89
C SER A 403 18.59 8.55 -24.42
N LEU A 404 18.99 9.13 -23.27
CA LEU A 404 20.33 8.93 -22.70
C LEU A 404 20.64 7.45 -22.43
N THR A 405 19.61 6.61 -22.26
CA THR A 405 19.73 5.18 -21.96
C THR A 405 19.41 4.31 -23.18
N GLN A 406 19.62 4.80 -24.41
CA GLN A 406 19.33 4.05 -25.64
C GLN A 406 19.98 2.66 -25.68
N ASP A 407 21.17 2.53 -25.06
CA ASP A 407 21.97 1.29 -25.03
C ASP A 407 21.89 0.56 -23.67
N ILE A 408 21.15 1.09 -22.68
CA ILE A 408 21.03 0.51 -21.33
C ILE A 408 19.57 0.12 -21.04
N HIS A 409 19.38 -1.15 -20.71
CA HIS A 409 18.06 -1.74 -20.47
C HIS A 409 18.04 -2.49 -19.14
N VAL A 410 16.95 -2.34 -18.40
CA VAL A 410 16.78 -2.95 -17.08
C VAL A 410 15.47 -3.73 -17.04
N LEU A 411 15.54 -5.02 -16.75
CA LEU A 411 14.44 -5.81 -16.21
C LEU A 411 14.50 -5.68 -14.68
N PRO A 412 13.50 -5.06 -14.02
CA PRO A 412 13.58 -4.63 -12.62
C PRO A 412 13.24 -5.73 -11.61
N ASP A 413 13.09 -6.99 -12.03
CA ASP A 413 12.64 -8.10 -11.18
C ASP A 413 13.74 -8.62 -10.20
N PHE A 414 14.45 -7.73 -9.52
CA PHE A 414 15.51 -8.06 -8.56
C PHE A 414 15.00 -8.82 -7.33
N HIS A 415 13.69 -8.72 -7.07
CA HIS A 415 12.99 -9.43 -6.00
C HIS A 415 11.78 -10.22 -6.53
N GLY A 416 11.94 -10.85 -7.70
CA GLY A 416 10.86 -11.52 -8.39
C GLY A 416 9.87 -10.55 -9.04
N ASN A 417 8.92 -11.10 -9.81
CA ASN A 417 7.80 -10.36 -10.37
C ASN A 417 6.52 -10.70 -9.63
N ARG A 418 5.92 -9.71 -8.94
CA ARG A 418 4.60 -9.86 -8.33
C ARG A 418 3.51 -9.80 -9.39
N SER A 419 3.45 -8.71 -10.14
CA SER A 419 2.44 -8.51 -11.19
C SER A 419 3.04 -8.02 -12.50
N PRO A 420 2.45 -8.42 -13.64
CA PRO A 420 1.35 -9.38 -13.78
C PRO A 420 1.84 -10.82 -14.03
N LEU A 421 3.15 -11.11 -13.98
CA LEU A 421 3.68 -12.43 -14.33
C LEU A 421 3.53 -13.44 -13.18
N ALA A 422 3.44 -12.97 -11.93
CA ALA A 422 3.45 -13.81 -10.73
C ALA A 422 4.58 -14.86 -10.72
N ASP A 423 5.79 -14.42 -11.11
CA ASP A 423 6.99 -15.25 -11.13
C ASP A 423 7.96 -14.79 -10.02
N PRO A 424 7.90 -15.38 -8.80
CA PRO A 424 8.83 -15.05 -7.72
C PRO A 424 10.26 -15.47 -8.03
N LYS A 425 10.49 -16.34 -9.03
CA LYS A 425 11.82 -16.75 -9.47
C LYS A 425 12.43 -15.78 -10.47
N SER A 426 11.67 -14.76 -10.93
CA SER A 426 12.20 -13.65 -11.74
C SER A 426 13.41 -12.99 -11.10
N LYS A 427 14.40 -12.70 -11.93
CA LYS A 427 15.66 -12.06 -11.56
C LYS A 427 15.88 -10.81 -12.40
N GLY A 428 16.53 -9.83 -11.79
CA GLY A 428 16.94 -8.62 -12.46
C GLY A 428 17.94 -8.88 -13.59
N ILE A 429 17.81 -8.14 -14.68
CA ILE A 429 18.79 -8.14 -15.78
C ILE A 429 19.13 -6.70 -16.10
N ILE A 430 20.42 -6.40 -16.20
CA ILE A 430 20.92 -5.13 -16.73
C ILE A 430 21.76 -5.44 -17.96
N CYS A 431 21.43 -4.80 -19.09
CA CYS A 431 22.18 -4.88 -20.34
C CYS A 431 22.78 -3.51 -20.67
N GLY A 432 23.91 -3.49 -21.39
CA GLY A 432 24.54 -2.26 -21.87
C GLY A 432 25.72 -1.75 -21.05
N PHE A 433 26.30 -2.57 -20.18
CA PHE A 433 27.46 -2.15 -19.38
C PHE A 433 28.72 -1.94 -20.22
N THR A 434 29.47 -0.93 -19.81
CA THR A 434 30.84 -0.67 -20.25
C THR A 434 31.77 -0.72 -19.04
N LEU A 435 33.06 -0.42 -19.22
CA LEU A 435 34.02 -0.29 -18.11
C LEU A 435 33.92 1.07 -17.40
N ASP A 436 32.95 1.92 -17.75
CA ASP A 436 32.74 3.22 -17.10
C ASP A 436 32.18 3.03 -15.68
N THR A 437 32.86 3.62 -14.71
CA THR A 437 32.47 3.62 -13.29
C THR A 437 32.22 5.03 -12.76
N SER A 438 32.02 6.00 -13.64
CA SER A 438 31.84 7.41 -13.32
C SER A 438 30.49 7.72 -12.66
N GLU A 439 30.37 8.93 -12.11
CA GLU A 439 29.08 9.47 -11.64
C GLU A 439 28.04 9.56 -12.77
N LYS A 440 28.49 9.81 -14.02
CA LYS A 440 27.63 9.84 -15.21
C LYS A 440 27.07 8.44 -15.50
N HIS A 441 27.88 7.39 -15.37
CA HIS A 441 27.41 6.01 -15.52
C HIS A 441 26.35 5.65 -14.47
N LEU A 442 26.55 6.02 -13.21
CA LEU A 442 25.54 5.80 -12.17
C LEU A 442 24.22 6.52 -12.49
N ALA A 443 24.31 7.76 -12.95
CA ALA A 443 23.13 8.53 -13.35
C ALA A 443 22.36 7.84 -14.48
N LEU A 444 23.05 7.32 -15.49
CA LEU A 444 22.44 6.55 -16.58
C LEU A 444 21.79 5.25 -16.09
N LEU A 445 22.46 4.50 -15.20
CA LEU A 445 21.92 3.27 -14.64
C LEU A 445 20.67 3.54 -13.79
N TYR A 446 20.69 4.61 -13.00
CA TYR A 446 19.53 5.08 -12.24
C TYR A 446 18.36 5.46 -13.17
N LEU A 447 18.59 6.20 -14.26
CA LEU A 447 17.54 6.50 -15.24
C LEU A 447 17.00 5.23 -15.92
N ALA A 448 17.88 4.32 -16.33
CA ALA A 448 17.46 3.06 -16.95
C ALA A 448 16.64 2.20 -15.98
N THR A 449 16.95 2.26 -14.68
CA THR A 449 16.18 1.59 -13.62
C THR A 449 14.81 2.22 -13.43
N ILE A 450 14.70 3.57 -13.40
CA ILE A 450 13.40 4.28 -13.41
C ILE A 450 12.55 3.81 -14.59
N GLN A 451 13.14 3.77 -15.79
CA GLN A 451 12.45 3.32 -16.99
C GLN A 451 12.03 1.85 -16.89
N GLY A 452 12.89 0.97 -16.38
CA GLY A 452 12.56 -0.44 -16.11
C GLY A 452 11.33 -0.59 -15.21
N ILE A 453 11.28 0.17 -14.12
CA ILE A 453 10.14 0.22 -13.20
C ILE A 453 8.88 0.73 -13.92
N ALA A 454 9.00 1.79 -14.72
CA ALA A 454 7.90 2.36 -15.49
C ALA A 454 7.38 1.40 -16.57
N TYR A 455 8.24 0.63 -17.24
CA TYR A 455 7.84 -0.43 -18.18
C TYR A 455 7.08 -1.55 -17.46
N GLY A 456 7.48 -1.89 -16.24
CA GLY A 456 6.70 -2.78 -15.37
C GLY A 456 5.31 -2.23 -15.05
N THR A 457 5.20 -0.93 -14.75
CA THR A 457 3.89 -0.27 -14.56
C THR A 457 3.06 -0.29 -15.84
N ARG A 458 3.64 0.03 -17.00
CA ARG A 458 2.96 -0.09 -18.31
C ARG A 458 2.43 -1.50 -18.54
N HIS A 459 3.22 -2.52 -18.23
CA HIS A 459 2.81 -3.91 -18.38
C HIS A 459 1.63 -4.26 -17.47
N ILE A 460 1.61 -3.79 -16.22
CA ILE A 460 0.46 -3.96 -15.32
C ILE A 460 -0.79 -3.26 -15.88
N VAL A 461 -0.68 -2.01 -16.34
CA VAL A 461 -1.80 -1.25 -16.90
C VAL A 461 -2.37 -1.92 -18.15
N GLU A 462 -1.51 -2.28 -19.11
CA GLU A 462 -1.93 -2.97 -20.34
C GLU A 462 -2.58 -4.32 -20.02
N HIS A 463 -2.03 -5.09 -19.08
CA HIS A 463 -2.59 -6.38 -18.66
C HIS A 463 -3.95 -6.23 -17.99
N CYS A 464 -4.12 -5.26 -17.08
CA CYS A 464 -5.41 -4.98 -16.46
C CYS A 464 -6.46 -4.56 -17.51
N ASN A 465 -6.09 -3.69 -18.46
CA ASN A 465 -7.00 -3.25 -19.52
C ASN A 465 -7.39 -4.38 -20.47
N ALA A 466 -6.47 -5.30 -20.78
CA ALA A 466 -6.77 -6.50 -21.55
C ALA A 466 -7.78 -7.44 -20.86
N HIS A 467 -7.97 -7.30 -19.54
CA HIS A 467 -8.88 -8.12 -18.72
C HIS A 467 -10.09 -7.34 -18.19
N GLY A 468 -10.45 -6.22 -18.83
CA GLY A 468 -11.74 -5.55 -18.62
C GLY A 468 -11.70 -4.23 -17.88
N HIS A 469 -10.53 -3.81 -17.37
CA HIS A 469 -10.34 -2.41 -16.94
C HIS A 469 -10.25 -1.47 -18.15
N LYS A 470 -10.39 -0.17 -17.89
CA LYS A 470 -10.25 0.90 -18.89
C LYS A 470 -9.37 2.04 -18.36
N ILE A 471 -8.27 1.67 -17.71
CA ILE A 471 -7.35 2.60 -17.09
C ILE A 471 -6.72 3.47 -18.17
N ASP A 472 -6.96 4.77 -18.08
CA ASP A 472 -6.34 5.79 -18.93
C ASP A 472 -5.67 6.89 -18.11
N THR A 473 -5.89 6.93 -16.80
CA THR A 473 -5.37 7.96 -15.89
C THR A 473 -4.70 7.31 -14.68
N LEU A 474 -3.51 7.80 -14.32
CA LEU A 474 -2.78 7.34 -13.14
C LEU A 474 -2.79 8.43 -12.07
N LEU A 475 -2.87 8.04 -10.80
CA LEU A 475 -2.69 8.94 -9.67
C LEU A 475 -1.53 8.44 -8.84
N ALA A 476 -0.54 9.28 -8.55
CA ALA A 476 0.66 8.85 -7.85
C ALA A 476 0.82 9.54 -6.50
N CYS A 477 1.12 8.76 -5.47
CA CYS A 477 1.43 9.25 -4.13
C CYS A 477 2.64 8.52 -3.53
N GLY A 478 3.05 8.95 -2.33
CA GLY A 478 4.21 8.39 -1.64
C GLY A 478 5.56 9.00 -2.05
N GLY A 479 6.65 8.42 -1.55
CA GLY A 479 7.99 9.03 -1.59
C GLY A 479 8.53 9.27 -3.00
N LEU A 480 8.37 8.29 -3.90
CA LEU A 480 8.87 8.40 -5.27
C LEU A 480 8.07 9.41 -6.11
N ALA A 481 6.83 9.72 -5.73
CA ALA A 481 6.01 10.71 -6.42
C ALA A 481 6.57 12.14 -6.31
N LYS A 482 7.49 12.38 -5.37
CA LYS A 482 8.22 13.66 -5.24
C LYS A 482 9.31 13.83 -6.30
N ASN A 483 9.72 12.76 -6.98
CA ASN A 483 10.75 12.78 -8.00
C ASN A 483 10.14 13.09 -9.38
N SER A 484 10.35 14.32 -9.86
CA SER A 484 9.77 14.79 -11.13
C SER A 484 10.19 13.95 -12.33
N LEU A 485 11.43 13.48 -12.38
CA LEU A 485 11.92 12.63 -13.47
C LEU A 485 11.23 11.27 -13.45
N TYR A 486 11.09 10.67 -12.27
CA TYR A 486 10.35 9.42 -12.10
C TYR A 486 8.92 9.53 -12.64
N ILE A 487 8.21 10.60 -12.27
CA ILE A 487 6.82 10.82 -12.70
C ILE A 487 6.72 11.13 -14.20
N GLN A 488 7.62 11.94 -14.77
CA GLN A 488 7.60 12.21 -16.20
C GLN A 488 7.87 10.94 -17.02
N GLU A 489 8.87 10.13 -16.66
CA GLU A 489 9.15 8.86 -17.35
C GLU A 489 7.97 7.89 -17.25
N HIS A 490 7.27 7.83 -16.10
CA HIS A 490 6.06 7.01 -15.99
C HIS A 490 4.94 7.51 -16.91
N ALA A 491 4.72 8.82 -17.01
CA ALA A 491 3.71 9.38 -17.90
C ALA A 491 4.05 9.07 -19.37
N ASP A 492 5.29 9.30 -19.77
CA ASP A 492 5.77 9.08 -21.14
C ASP A 492 5.72 7.60 -21.55
N ILE A 493 6.06 6.68 -20.63
CA ILE A 493 6.11 5.25 -20.89
C ILE A 493 4.72 4.61 -20.92
N THR A 494 3.86 4.96 -19.97
CA THR A 494 2.49 4.42 -19.89
C THR A 494 1.55 5.06 -20.90
N GLY A 495 1.84 6.29 -21.34
CA GLY A 495 0.96 7.08 -22.18
C GLY A 495 -0.24 7.66 -21.42
N CYS A 496 -0.26 7.57 -20.09
CA CYS A 496 -1.32 8.08 -19.24
C CYS A 496 -0.91 9.42 -18.60
N PRO A 497 -1.82 10.42 -18.48
CA PRO A 497 -1.63 11.51 -17.53
C PRO A 497 -1.47 10.97 -16.11
N ILE A 498 -0.55 11.58 -15.36
CA ILE A 498 -0.33 11.29 -13.94
C ILE A 498 -0.75 12.47 -13.11
N ILE A 499 -1.73 12.26 -12.23
CA ILE A 499 -2.19 13.26 -11.28
C ILE A 499 -1.46 13.08 -9.96
N LEU A 500 -0.85 14.17 -9.48
CA LEU A 500 -0.27 14.28 -8.15
C LEU A 500 -1.28 14.99 -7.24
N PRO A 501 -1.60 14.45 -6.06
CA PRO A 501 -2.54 15.07 -5.13
C PRO A 501 -1.98 16.39 -4.58
N ARG A 502 -2.87 17.27 -4.11
CA ARG A 502 -2.48 18.51 -3.40
C ARG A 502 -1.72 18.19 -2.11
N GLU A 503 -2.21 17.21 -1.36
CA GLU A 503 -1.59 16.77 -0.11
C GLU A 503 -0.64 15.60 -0.36
N ASN A 504 0.60 15.76 0.08
CA ASN A 504 1.62 14.72 -0.06
C ASN A 504 1.45 13.56 0.93
N GLU A 505 0.75 13.79 2.04
CA GLU A 505 0.51 12.81 3.11
C GLU A 505 -0.76 11.99 2.85
N SER A 506 -0.80 11.30 1.71
CA SER A 506 -2.02 10.65 1.20
C SER A 506 -2.54 9.53 2.09
N VAL A 507 -1.67 8.75 2.74
CA VAL A 507 -2.09 7.69 3.67
C VAL A 507 -2.76 8.28 4.91
N LEU A 508 -2.20 9.36 5.46
CA LEU A 508 -2.80 10.10 6.56
C LEU A 508 -4.15 10.71 6.16
N LEU A 509 -4.25 11.29 4.95
CA LEU A 509 -5.52 11.82 4.44
C LEU A 509 -6.57 10.73 4.28
N GLY A 510 -6.19 9.57 3.71
CA GLY A 510 -7.09 8.43 3.59
C GLY A 510 -7.57 7.88 4.93
N ALA A 511 -6.71 7.83 5.95
CA ALA A 511 -7.13 7.49 7.31
C ALA A 511 -8.08 8.56 7.89
N ALA A 512 -7.84 9.84 7.64
CA ALA A 512 -8.73 10.93 8.08
C ALA A 512 -10.12 10.87 7.41
N VAL A 513 -10.20 10.44 6.14
CA VAL A 513 -11.46 10.16 5.44
C VAL A 513 -12.31 9.16 6.22
N LEU A 514 -11.72 8.07 6.73
CA LEU A 514 -12.43 7.06 7.54
C LEU A 514 -13.00 7.69 8.82
N GLY A 515 -12.21 8.52 9.49
CA GLY A 515 -12.66 9.26 10.68
C GLY A 515 -13.79 10.24 10.38
N ALA A 516 -13.77 10.89 9.22
CA ALA A 516 -14.81 11.84 8.80
C ALA A 516 -16.15 11.14 8.54
N VAL A 517 -16.12 9.94 7.94
CA VAL A 517 -17.31 9.10 7.71
C VAL A 517 -17.84 8.56 9.03
N ALA A 518 -16.98 8.02 9.90
CA ALA A 518 -17.38 7.54 11.22
C ALA A 518 -18.02 8.65 12.07
N ALA A 519 -17.54 9.88 11.92
CA ALA A 519 -18.11 11.07 12.55
C ALA A 519 -19.43 11.57 11.90
N LYS A 520 -19.92 10.88 10.87
CA LYS A 520 -21.12 11.21 10.10
C LYS A 520 -21.08 12.61 9.50
N LYS A 521 -19.88 13.11 9.17
CA LYS A 521 -19.70 14.38 8.45
C LYS A 521 -19.92 14.21 6.95
N PHE A 522 -19.72 13.00 6.45
CA PHE A 522 -20.03 12.62 5.08
C PHE A 522 -20.86 11.32 5.08
N PRO A 523 -21.78 11.13 4.10
CA PRO A 523 -22.63 9.94 4.03
C PRO A 523 -21.84 8.64 3.82
N GLY A 524 -20.78 8.68 3.03
CA GLY A 524 -19.91 7.53 2.78
C GLY A 524 -18.48 7.92 2.43
N VAL A 525 -17.63 6.89 2.29
CA VAL A 525 -16.20 7.04 2.00
C VAL A 525 -15.98 7.80 0.69
N ARG A 526 -16.73 7.50 -0.37
CA ARG A 526 -16.58 8.18 -1.65
C ARG A 526 -16.94 9.67 -1.58
N ASP A 527 -17.99 10.05 -0.84
CA ASP A 527 -18.36 11.45 -0.64
C ASP A 527 -17.27 12.22 0.10
N ALA A 528 -16.72 11.61 1.15
CA ALA A 528 -15.60 12.17 1.89
C ALA A 528 -14.34 12.30 0.99
N MET A 529 -14.06 11.31 0.14
CA MET A 529 -12.96 11.38 -0.83
C MET A 529 -13.14 12.56 -1.80
N LYS A 530 -14.35 12.75 -2.37
CA LYS A 530 -14.63 13.89 -3.27
C LYS A 530 -14.45 15.26 -2.60
N ALA A 531 -14.75 15.34 -1.30
CA ALA A 531 -14.63 16.60 -0.55
C ALA A 531 -13.21 16.89 -0.05
N LEU A 532 -12.46 15.86 0.34
CA LEU A 532 -11.17 15.98 1.01
C LEU A 532 -9.99 15.82 0.05
N ASN A 533 -10.15 15.03 -1.01
CA ASN A 533 -9.11 14.87 -2.02
C ASN A 533 -9.12 16.07 -2.97
N ALA A 534 -7.94 16.43 -3.46
CA ALA A 534 -7.80 17.45 -4.50
C ALA A 534 -6.59 17.16 -5.39
N ALA A 535 -6.70 17.48 -6.67
CA ALA A 535 -5.56 17.49 -7.57
C ALA A 535 -4.62 18.66 -7.22
N GLY A 536 -3.31 18.39 -7.24
CA GLY A 536 -2.27 19.41 -7.09
C GLY A 536 -1.61 19.75 -8.43
N LYS A 537 -1.11 18.72 -9.12
CA LYS A 537 -0.43 18.86 -10.42
C LYS A 537 -0.80 17.70 -11.34
N VAL A 538 -0.99 18.00 -12.62
CA VAL A 538 -1.11 16.98 -13.67
C VAL A 538 0.16 16.98 -14.50
N VAL A 539 0.74 15.80 -14.70
CA VAL A 539 1.89 15.56 -15.58
C VAL A 539 1.38 14.78 -16.78
N TYR A 540 1.50 15.38 -17.97
CA TYR A 540 1.06 14.75 -19.20
C TYR A 540 2.23 14.01 -19.87
N PRO A 541 1.95 12.93 -20.62
CA PRO A 541 2.91 12.35 -21.53
C PRO A 541 3.41 13.41 -22.53
N SER A 542 4.66 13.28 -22.94
CA SER A 542 5.27 14.14 -23.94
C SER A 542 4.46 14.14 -25.24
N SER A 543 4.23 15.34 -25.78
CA SER A 543 3.58 15.53 -27.08
C SER A 543 4.51 15.23 -28.27
N ASP A 544 5.80 15.01 -28.02
CA ASP A 544 6.75 14.61 -29.06
C ASP A 544 6.56 13.12 -29.41
N PRO A 545 6.12 12.79 -30.63
CA PRO A 545 5.86 11.41 -31.03
C PRO A 545 7.13 10.53 -31.01
N ARG A 546 8.33 11.12 -31.04
CA ARG A 546 9.60 10.40 -30.94
C ARG A 546 9.78 9.77 -29.56
N VAL A 547 9.28 10.41 -28.49
CA VAL A 547 9.35 9.89 -27.12
C VAL A 547 8.53 8.62 -26.98
N LYS A 548 7.27 8.64 -27.42
CA LYS A 548 6.42 7.43 -27.44
C LYS A 548 7.05 6.31 -28.26
N LYS A 549 7.52 6.61 -29.48
CA LYS A 549 8.16 5.62 -30.36
C LYS A 549 9.41 4.99 -29.71
N TYR A 550 10.20 5.80 -29.01
CA TYR A 550 11.37 5.33 -28.28
C TYR A 550 11.00 4.37 -27.14
N HIS A 551 10.03 4.74 -26.31
CA HIS A 551 9.59 3.90 -25.21
C HIS A 551 8.84 2.64 -25.68
N ASP A 552 8.10 2.69 -26.79
CA ASP A 552 7.52 1.50 -27.40
C ASP A 552 8.62 0.50 -27.82
N ALA A 553 9.73 0.97 -28.40
CA ALA A 553 10.86 0.11 -28.75
C ALA A 553 11.54 -0.48 -27.50
N LYS A 554 11.79 0.33 -26.47
CA LYS A 554 12.37 -0.15 -25.21
C LYS A 554 11.45 -1.09 -24.44
N TYR A 555 10.14 -0.91 -24.56
CA TYR A 555 9.16 -1.82 -23.96
C TYR A 555 9.22 -3.21 -24.60
N GLN A 556 9.38 -3.30 -25.93
CA GLN A 556 9.61 -4.60 -26.59
C GLN A 556 10.90 -5.27 -26.10
N ILE A 557 11.97 -4.51 -25.91
CA ILE A 557 13.22 -5.03 -25.33
C ILE A 557 12.99 -5.52 -23.89
N PHE A 558 12.31 -4.73 -23.05
CA PHE A 558 11.95 -5.12 -21.68
C PHE A 558 11.20 -6.45 -21.63
N ARG A 559 10.21 -6.66 -22.53
CA ARG A 559 9.48 -7.93 -22.66
C ARG A 559 10.41 -9.08 -23.07
N SER A 560 11.26 -8.83 -24.07
CA SER A 560 12.21 -9.82 -24.57
C SER A 560 13.23 -10.27 -23.52
N LEU A 561 13.69 -9.37 -22.63
CA LEU A 561 14.61 -9.72 -21.54
C LEU A 561 14.02 -10.79 -20.60
N TYR A 562 12.71 -10.72 -20.31
CA TYR A 562 12.04 -11.75 -19.51
C TYR A 562 11.95 -13.09 -20.26
N GLU A 563 11.58 -13.07 -21.53
CA GLU A 563 11.50 -14.28 -22.37
C GLU A 563 12.86 -14.97 -22.51
N GLN A 564 13.93 -14.19 -22.72
CA GLN A 564 15.30 -14.70 -22.73
C GLN A 564 15.67 -15.36 -21.40
N GLN A 565 15.29 -14.74 -20.28
CA GLN A 565 15.53 -15.32 -18.96
C GLN A 565 14.86 -16.69 -18.80
N LEU A 566 13.62 -16.86 -19.25
CA LEU A 566 12.94 -18.15 -19.23
C LEU A 566 13.66 -19.21 -20.10
N SER A 567 14.16 -18.80 -21.26
CA SER A 567 14.96 -19.66 -22.13
C SER A 567 16.26 -20.10 -21.45
N HIS A 568 17.01 -19.18 -20.83
CA HIS A 568 18.24 -19.50 -20.08
C HIS A 568 17.97 -20.50 -18.94
N ARG A 569 16.91 -20.29 -18.15
CA ARG A 569 16.54 -21.23 -17.07
C ARG A 569 16.22 -22.62 -17.61
N SER A 570 15.48 -22.70 -18.72
CA SER A 570 15.11 -23.96 -19.35
C SER A 570 16.34 -24.71 -19.87
N ALA A 571 17.28 -24.01 -20.52
CA ALA A 571 18.53 -24.59 -20.99
C ALA A 571 19.39 -25.13 -19.83
N MET A 572 19.50 -24.40 -18.72
CA MET A 572 20.24 -24.88 -17.55
C MET A 572 19.55 -26.05 -16.85
N ALA A 573 18.21 -26.05 -16.76
CA ALA A 573 17.46 -27.18 -16.21
C ALA A 573 17.66 -28.45 -17.04
N GLN A 574 17.67 -28.35 -18.37
CA GLN A 574 17.98 -29.46 -19.27
C GLN A 574 19.42 -29.96 -19.13
N ALA A 575 20.39 -29.06 -18.95
CA ALA A 575 21.80 -29.43 -18.78
C ALA A 575 22.11 -30.11 -17.44
N LEU A 576 21.22 -29.99 -16.45
CA LEU A 576 21.32 -30.62 -15.13
C LEU A 576 20.55 -31.95 -15.01
N GLN A 577 19.73 -32.29 -16.01
CA GLN A 577 19.10 -33.61 -16.15
C GLN A 577 20.07 -34.58 -16.82
#